data_AF-A0A6A5VDG7-F1
#
_entry.id   AF-A0A6A5VDG7-F1
#
_cell.length_a   1.000
_cell.length_b   1.000
_cell.length_c   1.000
_cell.angle_alpha   90.00
_cell.angle_beta   90.00
_cell.angle_gamma   90.00
#
_symmetry.space_group_name_H-M   'P 1'
#
loop_
_entity.id
_entity.type
_entity.pdbx_description
1 polymer ?
#
loop_
_entity_poly.entity_id
_entity_poly.type
_entity_poly.pdbx_seq_one_letter_code
_entity_poly.pdbx_strand_id
1 'polypeptide(L)'
;GKQALTGIYVYYLNSDSNPRDYVLGLPSLIGQYIGANIATIINATLKSFKISTYSLGYFILNNATNNNAIINALAIKYNFNACY
;
A
#
# COMPACT_ATOMS: atom_id res chain seq x y z
N GLY A 1 -10.09 -18.34 -14.25
CA GLY A 1 -10.57 -17.65 -13.02
C GLY A 1 -10.21 -16.19 -13.09
N LYS A 2 -11.02 -15.28 -12.53
CA LYS A 2 -10.66 -13.86 -12.42
C LYS A 2 -9.58 -13.70 -11.34
N GLN A 3 -8.43 -13.14 -11.72
CA GLN A 3 -7.36 -12.81 -10.78
C GLN A 3 -7.42 -11.31 -10.46
N ALA A 4 -7.51 -10.97 -9.17
CA ALA A 4 -7.43 -9.58 -8.76
C ALA A 4 -5.96 -9.14 -8.73
N LEU A 5 -5.68 -7.95 -9.24
CA LEU A 5 -4.35 -7.33 -9.21
C LEU A 5 -4.38 -6.13 -8.26
N THR A 6 -3.32 -5.96 -7.48
CA THR A 6 -3.17 -4.84 -6.54
C THR A 6 -2.09 -3.92 -7.07
N GLY A 7 -2.46 -2.81 -7.72
CA GLY A 7 -1.49 -1.80 -8.16
C GLY A 7 -0.92 -1.03 -6.96
N ILE A 8 0.40 -0.97 -6.85
CA ILE A 8 1.09 -0.24 -5.79
C ILE A 8 1.94 0.86 -6.43
N TYR A 9 1.62 2.10 -6.07
CA TYR A 9 2.26 3.31 -6.58
C TYR A 9 2.89 4.07 -5.41
N VAL A 10 4.03 4.71 -5.67
CA VAL A 10 4.64 5.64 -4.72
C VAL A 10 4.56 7.05 -5.29
N TYR A 11 4.38 8.02 -4.41
CA TYR A 11 4.46 9.45 -4.70
C TYR A 11 5.32 10.11 -3.61
N TYR A 12 6.33 10.87 -4.00
CA TYR A 12 7.19 11.61 -3.07
C TYR A 12 7.87 12.81 -3.74
N LEU A 13 8.49 13.68 -2.95
CA LEU A 13 9.36 14.74 -3.44
C LEU A 13 10.83 14.28 -3.36
N ASN A 14 11.60 14.47 -4.43
CA ASN A 14 13.04 14.21 -4.39
C ASN A 14 13.80 15.33 -3.63
N SER A 15 15.13 15.22 -3.56
CA SER A 15 16.01 16.21 -2.92
C SER A 15 15.85 17.64 -3.44
N ASP A 16 15.37 17.80 -4.67
CA ASP A 16 15.20 19.09 -5.33
C ASP A 16 13.76 19.61 -5.21
N SER A 17 12.94 19.00 -4.34
CA SER A 17 11.51 19.25 -4.20
C SER A 17 10.68 18.95 -5.45
N ASN A 18 11.20 18.16 -6.38
CA ASN A 18 10.46 17.74 -7.57
C ASN A 18 9.59 16.51 -7.27
N PRO A 19 8.30 16.52 -7.68
CA PRO A 19 7.45 15.35 -7.61
C PRO A 19 8.02 14.15 -8.38
N ARG A 20 7.94 12.98 -7.77
CA ARG A 20 8.27 11.69 -8.36
C ARG A 20 7.14 10.72 -8.08
N ASP A 21 6.71 10.03 -9.13
CA ASP A 21 5.76 8.95 -9.06
C ASP A 21 6.22 7.78 -9.93
N TYR A 22 6.00 6.56 -9.44
CA TYR A 22 6.20 5.35 -10.23
C TYR A 22 5.48 4.15 -9.62
N VAL A 23 5.23 3.16 -10.47
CA VAL A 23 4.68 1.85 -10.10
C VAL A 23 5.75 1.04 -9.38
N LEU A 24 5.49 0.63 -8.14
CA LEU A 24 6.32 -0.36 -7.44
C LEU A 24 5.99 -1.79 -7.89
N GLY A 25 4.73 -2.04 -8.26
CA GLY A 25 4.35 -3.32 -8.85
C GLY A 25 2.86 -3.47 -9.10
N LEU A 26 2.54 -4.56 -9.80
CA LEU A 26 1.17 -5.04 -10.02
C LEU A 26 1.02 -6.50 -9.55
N PRO A 27 1.29 -6.81 -8.26
CA PRO A 27 1.17 -8.16 -7.74
C PRO A 27 -0.26 -8.69 -7.82
N SER A 28 -0.36 -9.98 -8.17
CA SER A 28 -1.62 -10.72 -8.06
C SER A 28 -2.00 -10.94 -6.61
N LEU A 29 -3.28 -10.78 -6.30
CA LEU A 29 -3.84 -11.19 -5.03
C LEU A 29 -3.81 -12.72 -4.91
N ILE A 30 -3.22 -13.20 -3.81
CA ILE A 30 -3.23 -14.61 -3.44
C ILE A 30 -4.29 -14.78 -2.33
N GLY A 31 -5.27 -15.65 -2.56
CA GLY A 31 -6.36 -15.92 -1.62
C GLY A 31 -7.54 -14.94 -1.76
N GLN A 32 -8.32 -14.80 -0.68
CA GLN A 32 -9.53 -13.97 -0.66
C GLN A 32 -9.20 -12.46 -0.70
N TYR A 33 -10.13 -11.67 -1.25
CA TYR A 33 -10.09 -10.20 -1.20
C TYR A 33 -10.46 -9.71 0.20
N ILE A 34 -9.51 -9.82 1.12
CA ILE A 34 -9.63 -9.32 2.50
C ILE A 34 -8.44 -8.41 2.84
N GLY A 35 -8.66 -7.47 3.75
CA GLY A 35 -7.69 -6.44 4.12
C GLY A 35 -6.31 -6.99 4.48
N ALA A 36 -6.26 -8.08 5.25
CA ALA A 36 -5.03 -8.73 5.68
C ALA A 36 -4.18 -9.28 4.51
N ASN A 37 -4.82 -9.85 3.49
CA ASN A 37 -4.10 -10.40 2.32
C ASN A 37 -3.51 -9.27 1.48
N ILE A 38 -4.27 -8.19 1.28
CA ILE A 38 -3.80 -7.02 0.54
C ILE A 38 -2.67 -6.31 1.30
N ALA A 39 -2.82 -6.13 2.61
CA ALA A 39 -1.75 -5.55 3.45
C ALA A 39 -0.47 -6.40 3.46
N THR A 40 -0.60 -7.73 3.33
CA THR A 40 0.55 -8.64 3.19
C THR A 40 1.30 -8.40 1.89
N ILE A 41 0.58 -8.27 0.77
CA ILE A 41 1.14 -7.98 -0.55
C ILE A 41 1.81 -6.60 -0.59
N ILE A 42 1.15 -5.58 -0.03
CA ILE A 42 1.72 -4.23 0.09
C ILE A 42 3.02 -4.28 0.88
N ASN A 43 3.04 -4.96 2.02
CA ASN A 43 4.26 -5.11 2.82
C ASN A 43 5.38 -5.87 2.11
N ALA A 44 5.06 -6.94 1.37
CA ALA A 44 6.08 -7.65 0.59
C ALA A 44 6.72 -6.72 -0.45
N THR A 45 5.89 -5.91 -1.13
CA THR A 45 6.33 -4.94 -2.12
C THR A 45 7.18 -3.84 -1.49
N LEU A 46 6.72 -3.20 -0.41
CA LEU A 46 7.52 -2.16 0.25
C LEU A 46 8.88 -2.69 0.73
N LYS A 47 8.94 -3.92 1.26
CA LYS A 47 10.19 -4.58 1.65
C LYS A 47 11.12 -4.85 0.46
N SER A 48 10.61 -5.27 -0.70
CA SER A 48 11.46 -5.50 -1.88
C SER A 48 12.13 -4.22 -2.39
N PHE A 49 11.50 -3.07 -2.18
CA PHE A 49 12.03 -1.74 -2.49
C PHE A 49 12.78 -1.08 -1.33
N LYS A 50 12.97 -1.78 -0.20
CA LYS A 50 13.63 -1.26 1.01
C LYS A 50 12.97 0.02 1.57
N ILE A 51 11.66 0.18 1.36
CA ILE A 51 10.88 1.28 1.92
C ILE A 51 10.60 0.95 3.40
N SER A 52 11.14 1.79 4.29
CA SER A 52 11.00 1.64 5.73
C SER A 52 9.83 2.44 6.28
N THR A 53 9.46 2.17 7.53
CA THR A 53 8.46 2.98 8.26
C THR A 53 8.89 4.44 8.43
N TYR A 54 10.20 4.73 8.45
CA TYR A 54 10.72 6.10 8.54
C TYR A 54 10.49 6.92 7.26
N SER A 55 10.40 6.25 6.10
CA SER A 55 10.20 6.87 4.79
C SER A 55 8.74 6.84 4.32
N LEU A 56 7.87 6.12 5.04
CA LEU A 56 6.48 5.90 4.64
C LEU A 56 5.61 7.00 5.26
N GLY A 57 4.94 7.79 4.42
CA GLY A 57 4.08 8.88 4.88
C GLY A 57 2.65 8.43 5.20
N TYR A 58 1.91 8.00 4.18
CA TYR A 58 0.51 7.59 4.31
C TYR A 58 0.11 6.69 3.14
N PHE A 59 -1.06 6.04 3.25
CA PHE A 59 -1.64 5.23 2.18
C PHE A 59 -2.90 5.90 1.63
N ILE A 60 -3.07 5.86 0.31
CA ILE A 60 -4.31 6.28 -0.35
C ILE A 60 -4.90 5.05 -1.05
N LEU A 61 -6.18 4.81 -0.86
CA LEU A 61 -6.95 3.80 -1.58
C LEU A 61 -8.21 4.44 -2.17
N ASN A 62 -8.80 3.80 -3.18
CA ASN A 62 -10.10 4.24 -3.68
C ASN A 62 -11.18 4.14 -2.59
N ASN A 63 -12.19 5.02 -2.66
CA ASN A 63 -13.26 5.08 -1.67
C ASN A 63 -14.26 3.93 -1.84
N ALA A 64 -13.89 2.74 -1.38
CA ALA A 64 -14.73 1.56 -1.37
C ALA A 64 -14.77 0.96 0.04
N THR A 65 -15.94 0.53 0.51
CA THR A 65 -16.15 0.08 1.90
C THR A 65 -15.20 -1.06 2.32
N ASN A 66 -14.86 -1.94 1.37
CA ASN A 66 -13.91 -3.03 1.55
C ASN A 66 -12.47 -2.54 1.82
N ASN A 67 -12.12 -1.32 1.41
CA ASN A 67 -10.80 -0.75 1.60
C ASN A 67 -10.56 -0.22 3.02
N ASN A 68 -11.60 0.03 3.81
CA ASN A 68 -11.46 0.36 5.23
C ASN A 68 -10.76 -0.76 6.00
N ALA A 69 -11.04 -2.02 5.64
CA ALA A 69 -10.34 -3.17 6.22
C ALA A 69 -8.86 -3.22 5.84
N ILE A 70 -8.50 -2.73 4.65
CA ILE A 70 -7.10 -2.64 4.20
C ILE A 70 -6.39 -1.54 4.98
N ILE A 71 -6.99 -0.35 5.10
CA ILE A 71 -6.45 0.77 5.87
C ILE A 71 -6.21 0.36 7.32
N ASN A 72 -7.19 -0.29 7.97
CA ASN A 72 -7.02 -0.77 9.35
C ASN A 72 -5.88 -1.77 9.49
N ALA A 73 -5.75 -2.72 8.55
CA ALA A 73 -4.66 -3.69 8.56
C ALA A 73 -3.28 -3.03 8.36
N LEU A 74 -3.19 -2.01 7.49
CA LEU A 74 -1.98 -1.24 7.27
C LEU A 74 -1.65 -0.34 8.47
N ALA A 75 -2.65 0.27 9.08
CA ALA A 75 -2.51 1.11 10.28
C ALA A 75 -1.93 0.32 11.45
N ILE A 76 -2.44 -0.89 11.72
CA ILE A 76 -1.87 -1.79 12.73
C ILE A 76 -0.41 -2.13 12.40
N LYS A 77 -0.13 -2.41 11.12
CA LYS A 77 1.18 -2.89 10.68
C LYS A 77 2.28 -1.83 10.68
N TYR A 78 1.92 -0.60 10.31
CA TYR A 78 2.86 0.52 10.16
C TYR A 78 2.71 1.58 11.26
N ASN A 79 1.82 1.35 12.22
CA ASN A 79 1.51 2.27 13.31
C ASN A 79 1.01 3.64 12.81
N PHE A 80 0.16 3.63 11.78
CA PHE A 80 -0.50 4.85 11.29
C PHE A 80 -1.84 5.09 11.98
N ASN A 81 -2.28 6.34 11.98
CA ASN A 81 -3.63 6.68 12.39
C ASN A 81 -4.59 6.47 11.22
N ALA A 82 -5.55 5.55 11.36
CA ALA A 82 -6.53 5.22 10.32
C ALA A 82 -7.67 6.26 10.18
N CYS A 83 -7.75 7.22 11.09
CA CYS A 83 -8.84 8.20 11.17
C CYS A 83 -8.55 9.52 10.44
N TYR A 84 -7.34 9.69 9.89
CA TYR A 84 -6.92 10.89 9.14
C TYR A 84 -6.47 10.52 7.74
#